data_AF-A0A8K1DDL0-F1
#
_entry.id   AF-A0A8K1DDL0-F1
#
_cell.length_a   1.000
_cell.length_b   1.000
_cell.length_c   1.000
_cell.angle_alpha   90.00
_cell.angle_beta   90.00
_cell.angle_gamma   90.00
#
_symmetry.space_group_name_H-M   'P 1'
#
loop_
_entity.id
_entity.type
_entity.pdbx_description
1 polymer ?
#
loop_
_entity_poly.entity_id
_entity_poly.type
_entity_poly.pdbx_seq_one_letter_code
_entity_poly.pdbx_strand_id
1 'polypeptide(L)'
;MYSKDSPQPSSGIFEIGLPVLGICYGHQLIVNNFGGKVKQANKEYGSSTLKIDNSSDLLSGIGSSTRAWMSHGDAAESLPKGFEVIGHTESSFAAAIANRQKLIYGIQFHPEVVHTENGVQVLRNFVLNICKAKQDWTLENFIDSTVSEISKIDGNVLCGISGGVDSTVAALLIQKAIGTG
;
A
#
# COMPACT_ATOMS: atom_id res chain seq x y z
N MET A 1 18.82 -4.55 2.76
CA MET A 1 18.83 -5.80 1.95
C MET A 1 19.91 -6.80 2.34
N TYR A 2 21.14 -6.33 2.59
CA TYR A 2 22.32 -7.21 2.70
C TYR A 2 22.57 -7.84 4.08
N SER A 3 21.71 -7.61 5.07
CA SER A 3 21.79 -8.30 6.35
C SER A 3 21.36 -9.76 6.19
N LYS A 4 22.04 -10.71 6.84
CA LYS A 4 21.69 -12.13 6.79
C LYS A 4 20.24 -12.40 7.24
N ASP A 5 19.70 -11.55 8.10
CA ASP A 5 18.34 -11.66 8.64
C ASP A 5 17.30 -10.79 7.90
N SER A 6 17.64 -10.27 6.71
CA SER A 6 16.75 -9.41 5.95
C SER A 6 15.52 -10.22 5.48
N PRO A 7 14.29 -9.85 5.87
CA PRO A 7 13.10 -10.62 5.53
C PRO A 7 12.92 -10.68 4.02
N GLN A 8 12.72 -11.89 3.49
CA GLN A 8 12.44 -12.13 2.08
C GLN A 8 11.00 -12.61 1.93
N PRO A 9 10.22 -12.06 0.97
CA PRO A 9 8.92 -12.62 0.67
C PRO A 9 9.09 -14.00 0.05
N SER A 10 8.05 -14.83 0.12
CA SER A 10 8.00 -16.04 -0.70
C SER A 10 8.15 -15.68 -2.17
N SER A 11 9.07 -16.33 -2.88
CA SER A 11 9.37 -16.04 -4.29
C SER A 11 8.12 -16.09 -5.19
N GLY A 12 7.14 -16.92 -4.81
CA GLY A 12 5.87 -17.05 -5.52
C GLY A 12 5.04 -15.77 -5.56
N ILE A 13 5.26 -14.79 -4.68
CA ILE A 13 4.44 -13.56 -4.62
C ILE A 13 4.47 -12.77 -5.94
N PHE A 14 5.56 -12.87 -6.70
CA PHE A 14 5.71 -12.18 -7.98
C PHE A 14 5.23 -13.02 -9.18
N GLU A 15 4.83 -14.28 -8.93
CA GLU A 15 4.41 -15.25 -9.94
C GLU A 15 2.90 -15.52 -9.93
N ILE A 16 2.19 -15.12 -8.86
CA ILE A 16 0.73 -15.35 -8.70
C ILE A 16 -0.16 -14.62 -9.71
N GLY A 17 0.39 -13.73 -10.55
CA GLY A 17 -0.37 -13.00 -11.57
C GLY A 17 -1.31 -11.91 -11.02
N LEU A 18 -1.17 -11.52 -9.76
CA LEU A 18 -1.87 -10.40 -9.15
C LEU A 18 -1.01 -9.13 -9.16
N PRO A 19 -1.61 -7.93 -9.18
CA PRO A 19 -0.84 -6.70 -9.08
C PRO A 19 -0.09 -6.58 -7.75
N VAL A 20 1.14 -6.06 -7.81
CA VAL A 20 2.01 -5.90 -6.65
C VAL A 20 2.53 -4.47 -6.56
N LEU A 21 2.45 -3.87 -5.37
CA LEU A 21 3.09 -2.59 -5.05
C LEU A 21 4.12 -2.81 -3.95
N GLY A 22 5.40 -2.64 -4.28
CA GLY A 22 6.49 -2.64 -3.30
C GLY A 22 6.78 -1.23 -2.80
N ILE A 23 6.68 -1.02 -1.49
CA ILE A 23 6.94 0.28 -0.85
C ILE A 23 8.29 0.22 -0.11
N CYS A 24 9.16 1.19 -0.37
CA CYS A 24 10.50 1.33 0.21
C CYS A 24 11.33 0.04 0.10
N TYR A 25 11.44 -0.73 1.18
CA TYR A 25 12.13 -2.03 1.16
C TYR A 25 11.48 -3.01 0.16
N GLY A 26 10.15 -2.96 -0.01
CA GLY A 26 9.45 -3.75 -1.03
C GLY A 26 9.86 -3.39 -2.46
N HIS A 27 10.13 -2.12 -2.74
CA HIS A 27 10.67 -1.69 -4.04
C HIS A 27 12.05 -2.30 -4.29
N GLN A 28 12.92 -2.27 -3.28
CA GLN A 28 14.25 -2.88 -3.36
C GLN A 28 14.17 -4.40 -3.58
N LEU A 29 13.18 -5.08 -2.97
CA LEU A 29 12.97 -6.53 -3.14
C LEU A 29 12.58 -6.82 -4.59
N ILE A 30 11.70 -6.01 -5.17
CA ILE A 30 11.30 -6.12 -6.57
C ILE A 30 12.52 -5.96 -7.47
N VAL A 31 13.30 -4.89 -7.29
CA VAL A 31 14.49 -4.63 -8.11
C VAL A 31 15.47 -5.81 -8.02
N ASN A 32 15.76 -6.29 -6.83
CA ASN A 32 16.68 -7.42 -6.63
C ASN A 32 16.12 -8.75 -7.20
N ASN A 33 14.84 -9.06 -6.97
CA ASN A 33 14.20 -10.30 -7.41
C ASN A 33 14.20 -10.44 -8.94
N PHE A 34 14.03 -9.34 -9.67
CA PHE A 34 14.01 -9.35 -11.13
C PHE A 34 15.41 -9.19 -11.77
N GLY A 35 16.48 -9.21 -10.97
CA GLY A 35 17.86 -9.16 -11.46
C GLY A 35 18.42 -7.75 -11.68
N GLY A 36 17.74 -6.71 -11.17
CA GLY A 36 18.32 -5.38 -11.03
C GLY A 36 19.33 -5.34 -9.88
N LYS A 37 20.02 -4.21 -9.74
CA LYS A 37 20.96 -3.98 -8.64
C LYS A 37 20.46 -2.88 -7.73
N VAL A 38 20.58 -3.10 -6.43
CA VAL A 38 20.41 -2.09 -5.39
C VAL A 38 21.80 -1.74 -4.87
N LYS A 39 22.04 -0.48 -4.53
CA LYS A 39 23.28 -0.05 -3.89
C LYS A 39 22.97 0.74 -2.63
N GLN A 40 23.92 0.75 -1.72
CA GLN A 40 23.88 1.68 -0.61
C GLN A 40 23.98 3.10 -1.16
N ALA A 41 23.02 3.94 -0.82
CA ALA A 41 22.97 5.34 -1.23
C ALA A 41 23.24 6.25 -0.03
N ASN A 42 23.50 7.53 -0.30
CA ASN A 42 23.44 8.52 0.77
C ASN A 42 22.03 8.49 1.34
N LYS A 43 21.94 8.31 2.66
CA LYS A 43 20.70 8.20 3.40
C LYS A 43 19.79 9.40 3.10
N GLU A 44 18.69 9.14 2.42
CA GLU A 44 17.64 10.13 2.17
C GLU A 44 16.47 9.82 3.09
N TYR A 45 16.48 10.52 4.22
CA TYR A 45 15.39 10.49 5.18
C TYR A 45 14.73 11.86 5.20
N GLY A 46 13.46 11.90 4.83
CA GLY A 46 12.64 13.09 4.92
C GLY A 46 11.95 13.46 3.63
N SER A 47 11.56 14.73 3.56
CA SER A 47 10.80 15.30 2.46
C SER A 47 11.68 15.53 1.24
N SER A 48 11.25 15.02 0.10
CA SER A 48 11.90 15.23 -1.20
C SER A 48 10.88 15.54 -2.29
N THR A 49 11.34 16.18 -3.37
CA THR A 49 10.48 16.43 -4.54
C THR A 49 10.60 15.26 -5.50
N LEU A 50 9.51 14.50 -5.65
CA LEU A 50 9.35 13.48 -6.68
C LEU A 50 8.94 14.15 -7.98
N LYS A 51 9.75 14.01 -9.03
CA LYS A 51 9.42 14.38 -10.40
C LYS A 51 8.74 13.20 -11.09
N ILE A 52 7.64 13.48 -11.79
CA ILE A 52 6.82 12.47 -12.46
C ILE A 52 7.27 12.37 -13.92
N ASP A 53 7.87 11.25 -14.29
CA ASP A 53 8.32 10.99 -15.67
C ASP A 53 7.21 10.35 -16.50
N ASN A 54 6.34 9.58 -15.86
CA ASN A 54 5.20 8.94 -16.50
C ASN A 54 3.99 8.91 -15.56
N SER A 55 2.90 9.55 -15.98
CA SER A 55 1.65 9.71 -15.22
C SER A 55 0.49 8.86 -15.76
N SER A 56 0.76 7.82 -16.55
CA SER A 56 -0.31 7.02 -17.19
C SER A 56 -1.09 6.10 -16.25
N ASP A 57 -0.52 5.75 -15.08
CA ASP A 57 -1.05 4.70 -14.20
C ASP A 57 -0.98 5.05 -12.70
N LEU A 58 -0.03 4.49 -11.95
CA LEU A 58 0.15 4.65 -10.52
C LEU A 58 0.27 6.13 -10.13
N LEU A 59 0.92 6.93 -10.97
CA LEU A 59 1.15 8.36 -10.73
C LEU A 59 0.15 9.27 -11.48
N SER A 60 -0.96 8.71 -11.95
CA SER A 60 -2.00 9.48 -12.64
C SER A 60 -2.66 10.52 -11.73
N GLY A 61 -2.84 11.73 -12.27
CA GLY A 61 -3.50 12.84 -11.57
C GLY A 61 -2.64 13.55 -10.51
N ILE A 62 -1.36 13.22 -10.38
CA ILE A 62 -0.45 13.82 -9.37
C ILE A 62 0.14 15.16 -9.86
N GLY A 63 0.23 15.37 -11.17
CA GLY A 63 0.89 16.53 -11.78
C GLY A 63 2.31 16.19 -12.26
N SER A 64 3.15 17.21 -12.46
CA SER A 64 4.53 17.05 -12.92
C SER A 64 5.52 16.74 -11.78
N SER A 65 5.17 17.09 -10.54
CA SER A 65 5.95 16.77 -9.35
C SER A 65 5.10 16.82 -8.09
N THR A 66 5.52 16.14 -7.02
CA THR A 66 4.86 16.19 -5.72
C THR A 66 5.86 16.01 -4.58
N ARG A 67 5.55 16.51 -3.38
CA ARG A 67 6.37 16.23 -2.20
C ARG A 67 6.13 14.78 -1.73
N ALA A 68 7.21 14.02 -1.59
CA ALA A 68 7.18 12.64 -1.15
C ALA A 68 8.08 12.41 0.07
N TRP A 69 7.65 11.53 0.98
CA TRP A 69 8.42 11.16 2.15
C TRP A 69 9.31 9.96 1.87
N MET A 70 10.61 10.23 1.73
CA MET A 70 11.66 9.24 1.47
C MET A 70 12.18 8.70 2.80
N SER A 71 12.43 7.39 2.87
CA SER A 71 13.01 6.76 4.06
C SER A 71 13.92 5.59 3.67
N HIS A 72 15.01 5.88 2.98
CA HIS A 72 15.88 4.83 2.46
C HIS A 72 17.37 5.11 2.63
N GLY A 73 18.09 4.05 2.99
CA GLY A 73 19.56 4.00 2.96
C GLY A 73 20.13 3.30 1.73
N ASP A 74 19.28 2.59 0.99
CA ASP A 74 19.63 1.87 -0.24
C ASP A 74 18.75 2.40 -1.38
N ALA A 75 19.26 2.44 -2.60
CA ALA A 75 18.52 2.86 -3.79
C ALA A 75 18.82 1.92 -4.96
N ALA A 76 17.89 1.80 -5.91
CA ALA A 76 18.17 1.09 -7.15
C ALA A 76 19.37 1.73 -7.86
N GLU A 77 20.29 0.90 -8.34
CA GLU A 77 21.43 1.28 -9.18
C GLU A 77 21.16 0.96 -10.65
N SER A 78 20.49 -0.15 -10.92
CA SER A 78 20.07 -0.54 -12.26
C SER A 78 18.71 -1.21 -12.22
N LEU A 79 17.90 -0.95 -13.24
CA LEU A 79 16.58 -1.53 -13.33
C LEU A 79 16.60 -2.93 -13.94
N PRO A 80 15.71 -3.81 -13.48
CA PRO A 80 15.46 -5.08 -14.16
C PRO A 80 14.90 -4.86 -15.57
N LYS A 81 15.12 -5.83 -16.46
CA LYS A 81 14.55 -5.79 -17.81
C LYS A 81 13.02 -5.73 -17.76
N GLY A 82 12.43 -4.83 -18.55
CA GLY A 82 10.98 -4.66 -18.64
C GLY A 82 10.38 -3.75 -17.56
N PHE A 83 11.19 -3.18 -16.67
CA PHE A 83 10.78 -2.09 -15.79
C PHE A 83 11.13 -0.74 -16.42
N GLU A 84 10.26 0.24 -16.22
CA GLU A 84 10.42 1.63 -16.61
C GLU A 84 10.49 2.51 -15.36
N VAL A 85 11.32 3.56 -15.38
CA VAL A 85 11.25 4.65 -14.38
C VAL A 85 10.01 5.47 -14.69
N ILE A 86 9.13 5.61 -13.70
CA ILE A 86 7.93 6.46 -13.81
C ILE A 86 8.04 7.72 -12.94
N GLY A 87 9.04 7.80 -12.07
CA GLY A 87 9.39 9.01 -11.35
C GLY A 87 10.76 8.92 -10.66
N HIS A 88 11.39 10.08 -10.48
CA HIS A 88 12.72 10.23 -9.89
C HIS A 88 12.79 11.40 -8.91
N THR A 89 13.81 11.39 -8.05
CA THR A 89 14.22 12.54 -7.22
C THR A 89 15.61 12.99 -7.65
N GLU A 90 16.14 14.05 -7.06
CA GLU A 90 17.52 14.50 -7.33
C GLU A 90 18.57 13.46 -6.94
N SER A 91 18.29 12.66 -5.92
CA SER A 91 19.17 11.65 -5.31
C SER A 91 18.86 10.21 -5.74
N SER A 92 17.69 9.96 -6.33
CA SER A 92 17.25 8.61 -6.73
C SER A 92 16.64 8.64 -8.13
N PHE A 93 17.36 8.04 -9.10
CA PHE A 93 16.90 7.99 -10.49
C PHE A 93 15.66 7.10 -10.69
N ALA A 94 15.37 6.19 -9.76
CA ALA A 94 14.29 5.21 -9.86
C ALA A 94 13.43 5.24 -8.59
N ALA A 95 13.00 6.44 -8.19
CA ALA A 95 12.14 6.64 -7.02
C ALA A 95 10.76 5.98 -7.19
N ALA A 96 10.29 5.81 -8.43
CA ALA A 96 9.13 5.02 -8.79
C ALA A 96 9.37 4.24 -10.09
N ILE A 97 8.98 2.96 -10.10
CA ILE A 97 9.15 2.05 -11.24
C ILE A 97 7.87 1.27 -11.54
N ALA A 98 7.69 0.89 -12.80
CA ALA A 98 6.57 0.07 -13.23
C ALA A 98 7.00 -1.01 -14.25
N ASN A 99 6.41 -2.20 -14.10
CA ASN A 99 6.33 -3.24 -15.12
C ASN A 99 4.85 -3.52 -15.39
N ARG A 100 4.31 -2.87 -16.42
CA ARG A 100 2.88 -2.93 -16.77
C ARG A 100 2.44 -4.30 -17.27
N GLN A 101 3.34 -5.06 -17.89
CA GLN A 101 3.04 -6.42 -18.35
C GLN A 101 2.81 -7.38 -17.18
N LYS A 102 3.57 -7.21 -16.10
CA LYS A 102 3.45 -8.02 -14.87
C LYS A 102 2.56 -7.39 -13.80
N LEU A 103 2.09 -6.15 -14.01
CA LEU A 103 1.36 -5.35 -13.02
C LEU A 103 2.15 -5.17 -11.71
N ILE A 104 3.47 -5.04 -11.82
CA ILE A 104 4.38 -4.86 -10.68
C ILE A 104 4.87 -3.42 -10.64
N TYR A 105 4.71 -2.80 -9.49
CA TYR A 105 5.07 -1.41 -9.23
C TYR A 105 5.95 -1.34 -8.00
N GLY A 106 6.90 -0.41 -8.00
CA GLY A 106 7.76 -0.17 -6.85
C GLY A 106 7.98 1.31 -6.62
N ILE A 107 7.87 1.76 -5.38
CA ILE A 107 8.11 3.15 -4.98
C ILE A 107 9.07 3.21 -3.78
N GLN A 108 9.96 4.20 -3.78
CA GLN A 108 10.98 4.37 -2.74
C GLN A 108 10.50 5.27 -1.57
N PHE A 109 9.35 5.95 -1.75
CA PHE A 109 8.69 6.78 -0.76
C PHE A 109 7.48 6.09 -0.13
N HIS A 110 6.98 6.66 0.96
CA HIS A 110 5.82 6.17 1.72
C HIS A 110 4.54 6.97 1.36
N PRO A 111 3.65 6.46 0.49
CA PRO A 111 2.40 7.15 0.14
C PRO A 111 1.36 7.14 1.27
N GLU A 112 1.52 6.28 2.27
CA GLU A 112 0.62 6.10 3.40
C GLU A 112 0.79 7.17 4.49
N VAL A 113 1.91 7.90 4.51
CA VAL A 113 2.17 8.93 5.51
C VAL A 113 1.67 10.29 5.05
N VAL A 114 1.19 11.09 6.00
CA VAL A 114 0.65 12.45 5.77
C VAL A 114 1.65 13.43 5.14
N HIS A 115 2.94 13.13 5.23
CA HIS A 115 4.01 13.96 4.69
C HIS A 115 4.17 13.85 3.16
N THR A 116 3.62 12.78 2.57
CA THR A 116 3.58 12.59 1.12
C THR A 116 2.31 13.25 0.56
N GLU A 117 2.48 14.34 -0.17
CA GLU A 117 1.39 14.95 -0.92
C GLU A 117 0.87 13.97 -1.97
N ASN A 118 -0.44 13.95 -2.16
CA ASN A 118 -1.11 13.03 -3.09
C ASN A 118 -0.84 11.53 -2.83
N GLY A 119 -0.30 11.14 -1.67
CA GLY A 119 -0.03 9.73 -1.34
C GLY A 119 -1.30 8.88 -1.37
N VAL A 120 -2.42 9.42 -0.89
CA VAL A 120 -3.74 8.78 -0.99
C VAL A 120 -4.15 8.58 -2.46
N GLN A 121 -3.83 9.51 -3.37
CA GLN A 121 -4.12 9.36 -4.79
C GLN A 121 -3.28 8.23 -5.42
N VAL A 122 -2.00 8.09 -5.04
CA VAL A 122 -1.14 6.96 -5.47
C VAL A 122 -1.76 5.62 -5.06
N LEU A 123 -2.16 5.50 -3.78
CA LEU A 123 -2.81 4.28 -3.27
C LEU A 123 -4.15 4.03 -3.97
N ARG A 124 -4.94 5.07 -4.21
CA ARG A 124 -6.21 4.99 -4.94
C ARG A 124 -6.00 4.49 -6.38
N ASN A 125 -5.00 5.01 -7.08
CA ASN A 125 -4.65 4.55 -8.43
C ASN A 125 -4.27 3.07 -8.42
N PHE A 126 -3.49 2.63 -7.44
CA PHE A 126 -3.14 1.21 -7.31
C PHE A 126 -4.37 0.34 -7.04
N VAL A 127 -5.14 0.64 -5.99
CA VAL A 127 -6.26 -0.21 -5.56
C VAL A 127 -7.41 -0.22 -6.58
N LEU A 128 -7.78 0.93 -7.12
CA LEU A 128 -8.96 1.04 -7.99
C LEU A 128 -8.62 0.84 -9.47
N ASN A 129 -7.53 1.44 -9.95
CA ASN A 129 -7.24 1.45 -11.38
C ASN A 129 -6.39 0.25 -11.81
N ILE A 130 -5.48 -0.21 -10.96
CA ILE A 130 -4.56 -1.32 -11.27
C ILE A 130 -5.12 -2.64 -10.73
N CYS A 131 -5.45 -2.74 -9.44
CA CYS A 131 -6.03 -3.94 -8.84
C CYS A 131 -7.48 -4.19 -9.24
N LYS A 132 -8.19 -3.15 -9.73
CA LYS A 132 -9.63 -3.21 -10.03
C LYS A 132 -10.46 -3.70 -8.84
N ALA A 133 -10.00 -3.39 -7.62
CA ALA A 133 -10.72 -3.77 -6.42
C ALA A 133 -12.08 -3.08 -6.37
N LYS A 134 -13.10 -3.81 -5.91
CA LYS A 134 -14.42 -3.23 -5.67
C LYS A 134 -14.35 -2.32 -4.45
N GLN A 135 -15.12 -1.23 -4.48
CA GLN A 135 -15.30 -0.35 -3.33
C GLN A 135 -16.50 -0.79 -2.49
N ASP A 136 -16.51 -2.07 -2.11
CA ASP A 136 -17.57 -2.68 -1.31
C ASP A 136 -17.31 -2.61 0.19
N TRP A 137 -16.12 -2.17 0.61
CA TRP A 137 -15.85 -1.83 2.01
C TRP A 137 -16.39 -0.43 2.35
N THR A 138 -17.68 -0.36 2.62
CA THR A 138 -18.35 0.83 3.17
C THR A 138 -18.75 0.59 4.61
N LEU A 139 -18.98 1.66 5.38
CA LEU A 139 -19.42 1.53 6.76
C LEU A 139 -20.79 0.86 6.85
N GLU A 140 -21.68 1.11 5.90
CA GLU A 140 -23.00 0.48 5.79
C GLU A 140 -22.86 -1.03 5.56
N ASN A 141 -22.06 -1.44 4.55
CA ASN A 141 -21.82 -2.85 4.27
C ASN A 141 -21.17 -3.57 5.45
N PHE A 142 -20.24 -2.90 6.14
CA PHE A 142 -19.61 -3.43 7.36
C PHE A 142 -20.62 -3.63 8.48
N ILE A 143 -21.50 -2.65 8.73
CA ILE A 143 -22.54 -2.76 9.76
C ILE A 143 -23.50 -3.91 9.40
N ASP A 144 -23.96 -3.98 8.15
CA ASP A 144 -24.92 -4.98 7.71
C ASP A 144 -24.32 -6.39 7.71
N SER A 145 -23.07 -6.56 7.28
CA SER A 145 -22.36 -7.84 7.35
C SER A 145 -22.14 -8.28 8.80
N THR A 146 -21.69 -7.36 9.66
CA THR A 146 -21.44 -7.64 11.08
C THR A 146 -22.74 -8.00 11.80
N VAL A 147 -23.83 -7.28 11.54
CA VAL A 147 -25.16 -7.59 12.08
C VAL A 147 -25.66 -8.95 11.61
N SER A 148 -25.48 -9.27 10.32
CA SER A 148 -25.85 -10.58 9.76
C SER A 148 -25.02 -11.74 10.33
N GLU A 149 -23.77 -11.50 10.67
CA GLU A 149 -22.91 -12.50 11.33
C GLU A 149 -23.32 -12.71 12.78
N ILE A 150 -23.55 -11.63 13.53
CA ILE A 150 -23.97 -11.69 14.93
C ILE A 150 -25.35 -12.35 15.07
N SER A 151 -26.29 -12.09 14.15
CA SER A 151 -27.64 -12.67 14.21
C SER A 151 -27.69 -14.20 13.99
N LYS A 152 -26.61 -14.79 13.51
CA LYS A 152 -26.45 -16.26 13.37
C LYS A 152 -25.94 -16.93 14.64
N ILE A 153 -25.62 -16.16 15.69
CA ILE A 153 -25.14 -16.71 16.96
C ILE A 153 -26.34 -17.24 17.74
N ASP A 154 -26.32 -18.55 18.01
CA ASP A 154 -27.32 -19.20 18.86
C ASP A 154 -27.02 -19.00 20.36
N GLY A 155 -28.07 -18.75 21.15
CA GLY A 155 -27.99 -18.63 22.60
C GLY A 155 -28.06 -17.18 23.11
N ASN A 156 -27.80 -17.02 24.42
CA ASN A 156 -27.85 -15.70 25.06
C ASN A 156 -26.49 -15.00 24.98
N VAL A 157 -26.50 -13.72 24.60
CA VAL A 157 -25.30 -12.88 24.56
C VAL A 157 -25.30 -11.94 25.77
N LEU A 158 -24.21 -11.95 26.54
CA LEU A 158 -23.96 -10.99 27.62
C LEU A 158 -22.94 -9.95 27.14
N CYS A 159 -23.34 -8.67 27.11
CA CYS A 159 -22.46 -7.56 26.73
C CYS A 159 -22.16 -6.67 27.94
N GLY A 160 -20.87 -6.52 28.27
CA GLY A 160 -20.42 -5.59 29.31
C GLY A 160 -20.10 -4.21 28.72
N ILE A 161 -20.77 -3.17 29.22
CA ILE A 161 -20.57 -1.79 28.76
C ILE A 161 -19.66 -1.06 29.75
N SER A 162 -18.48 -0.63 29.28
CA SER A 162 -17.53 0.14 30.11
C SER A 162 -17.68 1.65 29.96
N GLY A 163 -18.47 2.11 28.98
CA GLY A 163 -18.61 3.52 28.60
C GLY A 163 -17.54 4.00 27.61
N GLY A 164 -16.59 3.14 27.24
CA GLY A 164 -15.65 3.41 26.14
C GLY A 164 -16.31 3.27 24.77
N VAL A 165 -15.77 3.99 23.77
CA VAL A 165 -16.28 3.99 22.38
C VAL A 165 -16.43 2.57 21.84
N ASP A 166 -15.39 1.75 22.00
CA ASP A 166 -15.39 0.37 21.49
C ASP A 166 -16.50 -0.47 22.14
N SER A 167 -16.63 -0.43 23.47
CA SER A 167 -17.67 -1.17 24.19
C SER A 167 -19.08 -0.70 23.83
N THR A 168 -19.23 0.59 23.52
CA THR A 168 -20.51 1.19 23.15
C THR A 168 -20.91 0.81 21.73
N VAL A 169 -19.97 0.88 20.78
CA VAL A 169 -20.19 0.45 19.39
C VAL A 169 -20.49 -1.04 19.32
N ALA A 170 -19.74 -1.87 20.08
CA ALA A 170 -20.00 -3.30 20.18
C ALA A 170 -21.41 -3.59 20.73
N ALA A 171 -21.81 -2.92 21.82
CA ALA A 171 -23.15 -3.07 22.38
C ALA A 171 -24.25 -2.69 21.38
N LEU A 172 -24.08 -1.58 20.64
CA LEU A 172 -25.03 -1.12 19.63
C LEU A 172 -25.16 -2.10 18.45
N LEU A 173 -24.05 -2.69 17.98
CA LEU A 173 -24.08 -3.71 16.91
C LEU A 173 -24.79 -4.98 17.36
N ILE A 174 -24.52 -5.45 18.59
CA ILE A 174 -25.20 -6.61 19.18
C ILE A 174 -26.69 -6.32 19.34
N GLN A 175 -27.06 -5.16 19.88
CA GLN A 175 -28.45 -4.74 20.02
C GLN A 175 -29.15 -4.68 18.66
N LYS A 176 -28.50 -4.14 17.63
CA LYS A 176 -29.06 -4.10 16.27
C LYS A 176 -29.27 -5.49 15.66
N ALA A 177 -28.45 -6.48 16.03
CA ALA A 177 -28.48 -7.82 15.46
C ALA A 177 -29.44 -8.80 16.15
N ILE A 178 -29.45 -8.78 17.47
CA ILE A 178 -30.19 -9.76 18.30
C ILE A 178 -30.96 -9.11 19.44
N GLY A 179 -30.91 -7.78 19.57
CA GLY A 179 -31.75 -7.03 20.50
C GLY A 179 -33.19 -7.08 20.03
N THR A 180 -33.92 -8.10 20.45
CA THR A 180 -35.38 -8.00 20.57
C THR A 180 -35.70 -6.86 21.53
N GLY A 181 -36.60 -5.94 21.11
CA GLY A 181 -36.89 -4.67 21.80
C GLY A 181 -37.11 -4.75 23.31
#